data_AF-A0A846HFX0-F1
#
_entry.id   AF-A0A846HFX0-F1
#
_cell.length_a   1.000
_cell.length_b   1.000
_cell.length_c   1.000
_cell.angle_alpha   90.00
_cell.angle_beta   90.00
_cell.angle_gamma   90.00
#
_symmetry.space_group_name_H-M   'P 1'
#
loop_
_entity.id
_entity.type
_entity.pdbx_description
1 polymer ?
#
loop_
_entity_poly.entity_id
_entity_poly.type
_entity_poly.pdbx_seq_one_letter_code
_entity_poly.pdbx_strand_id
1 'polypeptide(L)'
;MNIQSLPLEFELAASQIAAQHYNAARYKLISTISSNSINIEFQGYFTEKFDPRNRPEPNPTDKFYRNEKIDFTLFYSYNRLSLSGRWRSAILSVEYTANNGYTWINEDGEEITRPYPDGEKFEIIMAQLYPLLQQYFTF
;
A
#
# COMPACT_ATOMS: atom_id res chain seq x y z
N MET A 1 7.82 7.90 21.74
CA MET A 1 8.27 6.52 21.43
C MET A 1 8.87 6.59 20.03
N ASN A 2 10.18 6.40 19.86
CA ASN A 2 10.80 6.46 18.52
C ASN A 2 10.55 5.12 17.83
N ILE A 3 9.48 5.05 17.03
CA ILE A 3 9.20 3.87 16.21
C ILE A 3 10.23 3.88 15.07
N GLN A 4 11.20 2.96 15.12
CA GLN A 4 12.22 2.80 14.08
C GLN A 4 11.84 1.77 13.02
N SER A 5 10.78 0.99 13.26
CA SER A 5 10.28 -0.07 12.40
C SER A 5 8.77 -0.22 12.54
N LEU A 6 8.09 -0.72 11.50
CA LEU A 6 6.67 -1.08 11.61
C LEU A 6 6.45 -2.11 12.73
N PRO A 7 5.44 -1.93 13.59
CA PRO A 7 4.97 -2.99 14.48
C PRO A 7 4.53 -4.21 13.65
N LEU A 8 4.85 -5.42 14.11
CA LEU A 8 4.56 -6.66 13.37
C LEU A 8 3.05 -6.85 13.14
N GLU A 9 2.24 -6.50 14.13
CA GLU A 9 0.78 -6.56 14.04
C GLU A 9 0.24 -5.60 12.98
N PHE A 10 0.84 -4.40 12.87
CA PHE A 10 0.52 -3.45 11.82
C PHE A 10 0.91 -4.02 10.45
N GLU A 11 2.14 -4.51 10.31
CA GLU A 11 2.65 -5.05 9.04
C GLU A 11 1.79 -6.20 8.53
N LEU A 12 1.41 -7.12 9.41
CA LEU A 12 0.54 -8.25 9.09
C LEU A 12 -0.85 -7.77 8.64
N ALA A 13 -1.48 -6.90 9.42
CA ALA A 13 -2.82 -6.40 9.11
C ALA A 13 -2.83 -5.60 7.80
N ALA A 14 -1.87 -4.70 7.62
CA ALA A 14 -1.74 -3.88 6.40
C ALA A 14 -1.50 -4.74 5.16
N SER A 15 -0.65 -5.77 5.26
CA SER A 15 -0.40 -6.72 4.17
C SER A 15 -1.65 -7.52 3.80
N GLN A 16 -2.45 -7.92 4.80
CA GLN A 16 -3.70 -8.64 4.58
C GLN A 16 -4.75 -7.77 3.89
N ILE A 17 -4.89 -6.51 4.32
CA ILE A 17 -5.78 -5.53 3.68
C ILE A 17 -5.43 -5.40 2.19
N ALA A 18 -4.15 -5.18 1.88
CA ALA A 18 -3.71 -5.07 0.48
C ALA A 18 -3.97 -6.35 -0.32
N ALA A 19 -3.65 -7.52 0.25
CA ALA A 19 -3.82 -8.81 -0.41
C ALA A 19 -5.28 -9.18 -0.74
N GLN A 20 -6.27 -8.63 -0.01
CA GLN A 20 -7.70 -8.87 -0.30
C GLN A 20 -8.12 -8.32 -1.67
N HIS A 21 -7.43 -7.30 -2.19
CA HIS A 21 -7.79 -6.63 -3.44
C HIS A 21 -7.00 -7.14 -4.66
N TYR A 22 -5.97 -7.96 -4.43
CA TYR A 22 -5.12 -8.51 -5.46
C TYR A 22 -5.04 -10.03 -5.30
N ASN A 23 -5.83 -10.74 -6.11
CA ASN A 23 -5.86 -12.19 -6.10
C ASN A 23 -4.47 -12.79 -6.27
N ALA A 24 -4.16 -13.77 -5.42
CA ALA A 24 -2.88 -14.46 -5.41
C ALA A 24 -1.67 -13.50 -5.27
N ALA A 25 -1.83 -12.45 -4.46
CA ALA A 25 -0.75 -11.55 -4.09
C ALA A 25 -0.43 -11.63 -2.59
N ARG A 26 0.84 -11.37 -2.28
CA ARG A 26 1.32 -11.04 -0.94
C ARG A 26 2.15 -9.78 -1.03
N TYR A 27 2.28 -9.11 0.11
CA TYR A 27 2.99 -7.86 0.20
C TYR A 27 4.13 -7.98 1.20
N LYS A 28 5.27 -7.39 0.82
CA LYS A 28 6.35 -7.04 1.73
C LYS A 28 6.31 -5.54 1.91
N LEU A 29 6.37 -5.07 3.16
CA LEU A 29 6.35 -3.64 3.45
C LEU A 29 7.77 -3.14 3.71
N ILE A 30 8.13 -2.04 3.08
CA ILE A 30 9.39 -1.33 3.35
C ILE A 30 9.03 0.06 3.82
N SER A 31 9.38 0.39 5.06
CA SER A 31 8.98 1.66 5.69
C SER A 31 10.16 2.60 5.91
N THR A 32 9.92 3.89 5.70
CA THR A 32 10.76 4.98 6.23
C THR A 32 9.92 5.80 7.21
N ILE A 33 10.32 5.82 8.47
CA ILE A 33 9.60 6.53 9.54
C ILE A 33 10.40 7.77 9.94
N SER A 34 9.75 8.92 9.87
CA SER A 34 10.27 10.21 10.31
C SER A 34 9.50 10.71 11.53
N SER A 35 9.92 11.84 12.11
CA SER A 35 9.30 12.39 13.33
C SER A 35 7.81 12.72 13.18
N ASN A 36 7.36 13.05 11.98
CA ASN A 36 5.99 13.52 11.69
C ASN A 36 5.31 12.77 10.54
N SER A 37 5.94 11.74 10.00
CA SER A 37 5.43 11.05 8.83
C SER A 37 5.96 9.63 8.71
N ILE A 38 5.21 8.82 7.98
CA ILE A 38 5.63 7.49 7.56
C ILE A 38 5.38 7.31 6.07
N ASN A 39 6.38 6.75 5.39
CA ASN A 39 6.27 6.24 4.03
C ASN A 39 6.37 4.72 4.09
N ILE A 40 5.46 4.01 3.42
CA ILE A 40 5.43 2.54 3.34
C ILE A 40 5.29 2.14 1.89
N GLU A 41 6.30 1.46 1.35
CA GLU A 41 6.23 0.81 0.06
C GLU A 41 5.62 -0.60 0.22
N PHE A 42 4.51 -0.85 -0.46
CA PHE A 42 3.89 -2.15 -0.56
C PHE A 42 4.41 -2.86 -1.80
N GLN A 43 5.39 -3.74 -1.61
CA GLN A 43 5.97 -4.52 -2.69
C GLN A 43 5.16 -5.79 -2.93
N GLY A 44 4.52 -5.87 -4.09
CA GLY A 44 3.69 -7.02 -4.47
C GLY A 44 4.51 -8.22 -4.97
N TYR A 45 4.12 -9.41 -4.53
CA TYR A 45 4.67 -10.68 -5.01
C TYR A 45 3.55 -11.66 -5.30
N PHE A 46 3.73 -12.49 -6.32
CA PHE A 46 2.81 -13.58 -6.61
C PHE A 46 2.87 -14.60 -5.46
N THR A 47 1.70 -14.94 -4.92
CA THR A 47 1.52 -16.17 -4.16
C THR A 47 1.26 -17.26 -5.18
N GLU A 48 2.34 -17.75 -5.77
CA GLU A 48 2.16 -18.67 -6.87
C GLU A 48 1.46 -19.98 -6.44
N LYS A 49 0.77 -20.63 -7.38
CA LYS A 49 0.17 -21.97 -7.19
C LYS A 49 1.17 -23.12 -7.43
N PHE A 50 2.46 -22.87 -7.29
CA PHE A 50 3.48 -23.85 -7.66
C PHE A 50 3.50 -24.93 -6.58
N ASP A 51 3.81 -26.16 -6.98
CA ASP A 51 4.05 -27.25 -6.03
C ASP A 51 5.11 -26.76 -5.04
N PRO A 52 4.82 -26.69 -3.73
CA PRO A 52 5.79 -26.26 -2.72
C PRO A 52 7.12 -27.01 -2.79
N ARG A 53 7.14 -28.23 -3.35
CA ARG A 53 8.33 -29.07 -3.52
C ARG A 53 9.21 -28.66 -4.70
N ASN A 54 8.67 -27.91 -5.67
CA ASN A 54 9.32 -27.53 -6.92
C ASN A 54 9.30 -26.01 -7.12
N ARG A 55 9.32 -25.23 -6.03
CA ARG A 55 9.40 -23.78 -6.14
C ARG A 55 10.72 -23.37 -6.80
N PRO A 56 10.70 -22.47 -7.80
CA PRO A 56 11.92 -21.91 -8.36
C PRO A 56 12.82 -21.29 -7.28
N GLU A 57 12.23 -20.61 -6.31
CA GLU A 57 12.92 -19.98 -5.19
C GLU A 57 12.26 -20.32 -3.85
N PRO A 58 13.04 -20.66 -2.80
CA PRO A 58 12.49 -20.95 -1.49
C PRO A 58 11.94 -19.69 -0.81
N ASN A 59 12.54 -18.52 -1.10
CA ASN A 59 12.13 -17.25 -0.52
C ASN A 59 10.86 -16.71 -1.22
N PRO A 60 9.72 -16.60 -0.52
CA PRO A 60 8.47 -16.11 -1.11
C PRO A 60 8.48 -14.65 -1.55
N THR A 61 9.49 -13.88 -1.11
CA THR A 61 9.72 -12.47 -1.47
C THR A 61 10.92 -12.29 -2.40
N ASP A 62 11.35 -13.38 -3.05
CA ASP A 62 12.39 -13.29 -4.07
C ASP A 62 11.93 -12.46 -5.28
N LYS A 63 12.89 -11.81 -5.94
CA LYS A 63 12.65 -11.03 -7.16
C LYS A 63 11.96 -11.86 -8.26
N PHE A 64 12.20 -13.16 -8.32
CA PHE A 64 11.51 -14.08 -9.23
C PHE A 64 9.97 -13.96 -9.11
N TYR A 65 9.46 -13.75 -7.90
CA TYR A 65 8.02 -13.64 -7.64
C TYR A 65 7.47 -12.22 -7.70
N ARG A 66 8.28 -11.23 -8.07
CA ARG A 66 7.90 -9.81 -8.00
C ARG A 66 6.79 -9.48 -9.00
N ASN A 67 5.74 -8.80 -8.53
CA ASN A 67 4.70 -8.23 -9.37
C ASN A 67 4.65 -6.71 -9.18
N GLU A 68 5.44 -5.99 -9.97
CA GLU A 68 5.55 -4.53 -9.86
C GLU A 68 4.27 -3.79 -10.25
N LYS A 69 3.33 -4.46 -10.92
CA LYS A 69 2.06 -3.86 -11.38
C LYS A 69 1.08 -3.56 -10.24
N ILE A 70 1.28 -4.16 -9.08
CA ILE A 70 0.39 -4.03 -7.92
C ILE A 70 1.09 -3.32 -6.76
N ASP A 71 2.22 -2.68 -7.05
CA ASP A 71 2.93 -1.86 -6.09
C ASP A 71 2.25 -0.54 -5.87
N PHE A 72 2.35 -0.09 -4.64
CA PHE A 72 1.97 1.24 -4.29
C PHE A 72 2.75 1.71 -3.06
N THR A 73 2.84 3.02 -2.92
CA THR A 73 3.43 3.69 -1.78
C THR A 73 2.34 4.39 -1.01
N LEU A 74 2.41 4.25 0.31
CA LEU A 74 1.51 4.89 1.25
C LEU A 74 2.30 5.93 2.05
N PHE A 75 1.85 7.17 2.02
CA PHE A 75 2.36 8.25 2.84
C PHE A 75 1.31 8.64 3.88
N TYR A 76 1.71 8.74 5.15
CA TYR A 76 0.82 9.17 6.23
C TYR A 76 1.50 10.21 7.11
N SER A 77 0.82 11.34 7.31
CA SER A 77 1.31 12.48 8.11
C SER A 77 0.14 13.38 8.50
N TYR A 78 0.12 13.90 9.73
CA TYR A 78 -0.90 14.85 10.21
C TYR A 78 -2.35 14.45 9.88
N ASN A 79 -2.71 13.18 10.10
CA ASN A 79 -4.03 12.61 9.78
C ASN A 79 -4.44 12.69 8.29
N ARG A 80 -3.49 12.93 7.39
CA ARG A 80 -3.64 12.83 5.93
C ARG A 80 -2.94 11.58 5.46
N LEU A 81 -3.67 10.81 4.66
CA LEU A 81 -3.18 9.61 4.00
C LEU A 81 -3.08 9.90 2.51
N SER A 82 -1.99 9.51 1.87
CA SER A 82 -1.86 9.48 0.43
C SER A 82 -1.41 8.10 0.01
N LEU A 83 -1.99 7.60 -1.08
CA LEU A 83 -1.63 6.33 -1.67
C LEU A 83 -1.34 6.59 -3.16
N SER A 84 -0.12 6.29 -3.59
CA SER A 84 0.35 6.46 -4.97
C SER A 84 0.74 5.11 -5.56
N GLY A 85 0.27 4.81 -6.78
CA GLY A 85 0.59 3.57 -7.45
C GLY A 85 0.67 3.74 -8.97
N ARG A 86 1.40 2.84 -9.63
CA ARG A 86 1.51 2.87 -11.09
C ARG A 86 0.31 2.18 -11.74
N TRP A 87 -0.37 2.88 -12.62
CA TRP A 87 -1.56 2.42 -13.31
C TRP A 87 -1.52 2.76 -14.80
N ARG A 88 -1.60 1.72 -15.65
CA ARG A 88 -1.64 1.86 -17.12
C ARG A 88 -0.59 2.87 -17.66
N SER A 89 0.62 2.79 -17.14
CA SER A 89 1.78 3.64 -17.45
C SER A 89 1.84 5.02 -16.78
N ALA A 90 0.81 5.45 -16.04
CA ALA A 90 0.80 6.69 -15.26
C ALA A 90 0.83 6.41 -13.75
N ILE A 91 1.43 7.27 -12.95
CA ILE A 91 1.31 7.27 -11.49
C ILE A 91 0.05 8.04 -11.15
N LEU A 92 -0.85 7.38 -10.44
CA LEU A 92 -2.01 8.04 -9.86
C LEU A 92 -1.89 8.03 -8.35
N SER A 93 -2.37 9.11 -7.73
CA SER A 93 -2.44 9.20 -6.28
C SER A 93 -3.85 9.52 -5.83
N VAL A 94 -4.21 8.97 -4.69
CA VAL A 94 -5.42 9.33 -3.96
C VAL A 94 -5.02 9.81 -2.59
N GLU A 95 -5.54 10.97 -2.22
CA GLU A 95 -5.41 11.52 -0.90
C GLU A 95 -6.69 11.32 -0.11
N TYR A 96 -6.55 11.09 1.18
CA TYR A 96 -7.66 10.88 2.09
C TYR A 96 -7.45 11.66 3.38
N THR A 97 -8.50 12.38 3.79
CA THR A 97 -8.64 12.94 5.13
C THR A 97 -10.05 12.65 5.62
N ALA A 98 -10.23 12.45 6.93
CA ALA A 98 -11.55 12.19 7.50
C ALA A 98 -12.59 13.28 7.18
N ASN A 99 -12.14 14.53 6.98
CA ASN A 99 -13.03 15.67 6.74
C ASN A 99 -13.36 15.90 5.26
N ASN A 100 -12.43 15.59 4.34
CA ASN A 100 -12.59 15.91 2.92
C ASN A 100 -12.84 14.68 2.04
N GLY A 101 -12.80 13.47 2.60
CA GLY A 101 -12.97 12.24 1.84
C GLY A 101 -11.78 11.98 0.91
N TYR A 102 -12.05 11.47 -0.29
CA TYR A 102 -11.04 11.10 -1.28
C TYR A 102 -10.86 12.20 -2.33
N THR A 103 -9.61 12.56 -2.61
CA THR A 103 -9.23 13.44 -3.72
C THR A 103 -8.23 12.71 -4.60
N TRP A 104 -8.57 12.54 -5.87
CA TRP A 104 -7.70 11.88 -6.84
C TRP A 104 -6.86 12.90 -7.60
N ILE A 105 -5.58 12.61 -7.76
CA ILE A 105 -4.62 13.47 -8.45
C ILE A 105 -3.78 12.69 -9.46
N ASN A 106 -3.44 13.34 -10.58
CA ASN A 106 -2.53 12.79 -11.60
C ASN A 106 -1.05 13.11 -11.26
N GLU A 107 -0.13 12.75 -12.16
CA GLU A 107 1.32 12.99 -12.01
C GLU A 107 1.68 14.48 -11.91
N ASP A 108 0.88 15.34 -12.53
CA ASP A 108 1.06 16.80 -12.53
C ASP A 108 0.48 17.46 -11.28
N GLY A 109 -0.18 16.68 -10.40
CA GLY A 109 -0.85 17.17 -9.20
C GLY A 109 -2.23 17.79 -9.46
N GLU A 110 -2.77 17.63 -10.67
CA GLU A 110 -4.11 18.10 -11.01
C GLU A 110 -5.16 17.12 -10.47
N GLU A 111 -6.26 17.67 -9.94
CA GLU A 111 -7.40 16.88 -9.51
C GLU A 111 -8.07 16.19 -10.70
N ILE A 112 -8.31 14.89 -10.57
CA ILE A 112 -8.95 14.06 -11.58
C ILE A 112 -10.15 13.33 -11.00
N THR A 113 -11.02 12.83 -11.87
CA THR A 113 -12.08 11.91 -11.46
C THR A 113 -11.51 10.56 -11.04
N ARG A 114 -12.21 9.87 -10.13
CA ARG A 114 -11.84 8.52 -9.69
C ARG A 114 -11.54 7.58 -10.88
N PRO A 115 -10.32 7.02 -10.93
CA PRO A 115 -9.89 6.01 -11.88
C PRO A 115 -10.78 4.75 -11.92
N TYR A 116 -11.20 4.30 -13.12
CA TYR A 116 -11.90 3.03 -13.30
C TYR A 116 -11.03 1.98 -14.03
N PRO A 117 -10.91 0.73 -13.53
CA PRO A 117 -11.70 0.13 -12.44
C PRO A 117 -11.03 0.15 -11.05
N ASP A 118 -9.75 0.53 -10.95
CA ASP A 118 -8.96 0.24 -9.76
C ASP A 118 -9.08 1.31 -8.65
N GLY A 119 -9.64 2.49 -8.94
CA GLY A 119 -9.76 3.56 -7.95
C GLY A 119 -10.60 3.17 -6.73
N GLU A 120 -11.69 2.43 -6.93
CA GLU A 120 -12.51 1.92 -5.81
C GLU A 120 -11.71 1.01 -4.88
N LYS A 121 -10.81 0.17 -5.42
CA LYS A 121 -9.95 -0.71 -4.60
C LYS A 121 -9.02 0.12 -3.71
N PHE A 122 -8.45 1.19 -4.24
CA PHE A 122 -7.55 2.07 -3.51
C PHE A 122 -8.28 2.81 -2.40
N GLU A 123 -9.48 3.33 -2.68
CA GLU A 123 -10.34 3.95 -1.67
C GLU A 123 -10.65 2.98 -0.53
N ILE A 124 -10.99 1.71 -0.84
CA ILE A 124 -11.26 0.69 0.18
C ILE A 124 -9.99 0.37 0.99
N ILE A 125 -8.83 0.20 0.34
CA ILE A 125 -7.55 -0.05 1.03
C ILE A 125 -7.26 1.12 1.99
N MET A 126 -7.41 2.37 1.53
CA MET A 126 -7.20 3.55 2.35
C MET A 126 -8.16 3.61 3.54
N ALA A 127 -9.45 3.35 3.32
CA ALA A 127 -10.46 3.32 4.38
C ALA A 127 -10.09 2.35 5.51
N GLN A 128 -9.54 1.19 5.15
CA GLN A 128 -9.14 0.16 6.12
C GLN A 128 -7.79 0.46 6.78
N LEU A 129 -6.83 1.00 6.02
CA LEU A 129 -5.50 1.35 6.55
C LEU A 129 -5.52 2.59 7.45
N TYR A 130 -6.41 3.56 7.20
CA TYR A 130 -6.46 4.80 7.96
C TYR A 130 -6.65 4.60 9.49
N PRO A 131 -7.68 3.89 9.97
CA PRO A 131 -7.83 3.67 11.41
C PRO A 131 -6.67 2.85 12.00
N LEU A 132 -6.08 1.94 11.22
CA LEU A 132 -4.90 1.18 11.62
C LEU A 132 -3.70 2.13 11.81
N LEU A 133 -3.47 3.04 10.87
CA LEU A 133 -2.40 4.05 10.98
C LEU A 133 -2.62 4.96 12.19
N GLN A 134 -3.84 5.39 12.45
CA GLN A 134 -4.15 6.21 13.63
C GLN A 134 -3.90 5.48 14.96
N GLN A 135 -4.15 4.17 15.00
CA GLN A 135 -3.89 3.35 16.19
C GLN A 135 -2.39 3.24 16.51
N TYR A 136 -1.55 3.07 15.49
CA TYR A 136 -0.11 2.80 15.68
C TYR A 136 0.78 4.05 15.57
N PHE A 137 0.32 5.09 14.89
CA PHE A 137 1.10 6.29 14.59
C PHE A 137 0.29 7.55 14.91
N THR A 138 0.73 8.25 15.97
CA THR A 138 0.19 9.55 16.37
C THR A 138 1.23 10.61 15.99
N PHE A 139 1.02 11.24 14.83
CA PHE A 139 1.80 12.38 14.34
C PHE A 139 1.02 13.69 14.51
#